data_AF-V9GA26-F1
#
_entry.id   AF-V9GA26-F1
#
_cell.length_a   1.000
_cell.length_b   1.000
_cell.length_c   1.000
_cell.angle_alpha   90.00
_cell.angle_beta   90.00
_cell.angle_gamma   90.00
#
_symmetry.space_group_name_H-M   'P 1'
#
loop_
_entity.id
_entity.type
_entity.pdbx_description
1 polymer ?
#
loop_
_entity_poly.entity_id
_entity_poly.type
_entity_poly.pdbx_seq_one_letter_code
_entity_poly.pdbx_strand_id
1 'polypeptide(L)'
;MESYVKQSMEVYSNGSFAEIMNFRNTEDPPFDFPAWVLFIVVLFVPLLNAPMFLFGMAAAKRGQFLHPSQESRRYLRWALLVPVGLGLKTTGVMLGKDHDWSGVGTLLGGQLLALGYLYLFAFLYAHSSRTSLVIRSFEAVGRMSLTNYLMQSVVCVMIFYGFGLGMFGKLGVLQGTLLAIVIYIVLAIGSLLWLKRFRSGPIERLLRIGTYWSWSGRAKPKTVAPSVTTIDS
;
A
#
# COMPACT_ATOMS: atom_id res chain seq x y z
N MET A 1 -13.99 24.47 -5.81
CA MET A 1 -13.01 23.82 -4.89
C MET A 1 -13.18 24.23 -3.43
N GLU A 2 -13.06 25.52 -3.06
CA GLU A 2 -13.04 25.94 -1.64
C GLU A 2 -14.33 25.66 -0.86
N SER A 3 -15.50 25.83 -1.48
CA SER A 3 -16.80 25.52 -0.84
C SER A 3 -16.91 24.04 -0.46
N TYR A 4 -16.57 23.14 -1.39
CA TYR A 4 -16.55 21.70 -1.16
C TYR A 4 -15.59 21.32 -0.03
N VAL A 5 -14.38 21.92 0.00
CA VAL A 5 -13.40 21.66 1.05
C VAL A 5 -13.97 22.07 2.42
N LYS A 6 -14.58 23.25 2.54
CA LYS A 6 -15.20 23.71 3.80
C LYS A 6 -16.35 22.78 4.24
N GLN A 7 -17.26 22.44 3.33
CA GLN A 7 -18.37 21.53 3.61
C GLN A 7 -17.87 20.14 4.02
N SER A 8 -16.86 19.60 3.32
CA SER A 8 -16.28 18.30 3.66
C SER A 8 -15.63 18.32 5.05
N MET A 9 -14.94 19.41 5.43
CA MET A 9 -14.37 19.55 6.76
C MET A 9 -15.44 19.55 7.85
N GLU A 10 -16.53 20.27 7.63
CA GLU A 10 -17.66 20.35 8.58
C GLU A 10 -18.35 18.99 8.73
N VAL A 11 -18.75 18.38 7.62
CA VAL A 11 -19.46 17.09 7.61
C VAL A 11 -18.59 15.97 8.16
N TYR A 12 -17.31 15.88 7.75
CA TYR A 12 -16.44 14.83 8.28
C TYR A 12 -16.04 15.06 9.74
N SER A 13 -15.91 16.30 10.20
CA SER A 13 -15.52 16.58 11.60
C SER A 13 -16.67 16.43 12.59
N ASN A 14 -17.92 16.74 12.20
CA ASN A 14 -19.04 16.85 13.14
C ASN A 14 -20.23 15.95 12.78
N GLY A 15 -20.30 15.46 11.54
CA GLY A 15 -21.41 14.67 11.05
C GLY A 15 -21.46 13.25 11.61
N SER A 16 -22.68 12.73 11.67
CA SER A 16 -22.99 11.33 11.87
C SER A 16 -22.60 10.48 10.66
N PHE A 17 -22.59 9.15 10.82
CA PHE A 17 -22.32 8.23 9.72
C PHE A 17 -23.28 8.42 8.53
N ALA A 18 -24.56 8.67 8.80
CA ALA A 18 -25.58 8.87 7.77
C ALA A 18 -25.34 10.16 6.98
N GLU A 19 -25.00 11.26 7.66
CA GLU A 19 -24.71 12.54 7.01
C GLU A 19 -23.45 12.47 6.15
N ILE A 20 -22.39 11.81 6.65
CA ILE A 20 -21.17 11.57 5.89
C ILE A 20 -21.45 10.72 4.64
N MET A 21 -22.26 9.66 4.78
CA MET A 21 -22.63 8.81 3.65
C MET A 21 -23.46 9.57 2.62
N ASN A 22 -24.41 10.39 3.08
CA ASN A 22 -25.24 11.23 2.22
C ASN A 22 -24.38 12.22 1.44
N PHE A 23 -23.50 12.96 2.13
CA PHE A 23 -22.55 13.88 1.51
C PHE A 23 -21.71 13.20 0.42
N ARG A 24 -21.17 12.00 0.70
CA ARG A 24 -20.35 11.26 -0.28
C ARG A 24 -21.11 10.79 -1.52
N ASN A 25 -22.42 10.59 -1.43
CA ASN A 25 -23.25 10.09 -2.53
C ASN A 25 -23.93 11.22 -3.32
N THR A 26 -24.06 12.40 -2.73
CA THR A 26 -24.84 13.51 -3.30
C THR A 26 -23.97 14.68 -3.75
N GLU A 27 -22.84 14.93 -3.08
CA GLU A 27 -21.96 16.03 -3.41
C GLU A 27 -20.89 15.57 -4.40
N ASP A 28 -20.90 16.16 -5.60
CA ASP A 28 -19.91 15.86 -6.62
C ASP A 28 -18.51 16.30 -6.15
N PRO A 29 -17.50 15.43 -6.30
CA PRO A 29 -16.14 15.82 -5.97
C PRO A 29 -15.71 16.98 -6.88
N PRO A 30 -14.79 17.85 -6.42
CA PRO A 30 -14.48 19.13 -7.07
C PRO A 30 -13.62 18.98 -8.35
N PHE A 31 -13.70 17.83 -8.99
CA PHE A 31 -13.17 17.58 -10.32
C PHE A 31 -14.32 17.86 -11.28
N ASP A 32 -14.31 19.02 -11.96
CA ASP A 32 -15.30 19.44 -12.96
C ASP A 32 -15.25 18.57 -14.25
N PHE A 33 -15.17 17.26 -14.10
CA PHE A 33 -15.17 16.31 -15.20
C PHE A 33 -16.57 15.72 -15.40
N PRO A 34 -17.03 15.60 -16.66
CA PRO A 34 -18.24 14.84 -16.96
C PRO A 34 -18.18 13.41 -16.43
N ALA A 35 -19.30 12.84 -15.99
CA ALA A 35 -19.38 11.50 -15.41
C ALA A 35 -18.77 10.40 -16.32
N TRP A 36 -18.91 10.53 -17.65
CA TRP A 36 -18.32 9.60 -18.61
C TRP A 36 -16.79 9.64 -18.62
N VAL A 37 -16.17 10.79 -18.35
CA VAL A 37 -14.71 10.93 -18.21
C VAL A 37 -14.26 10.21 -16.95
N LEU A 38 -14.92 10.42 -15.82
CA LEU A 38 -14.61 9.73 -14.57
C LEU A 38 -14.75 8.21 -14.72
N PHE A 39 -15.77 7.74 -15.42
CA PHE A 39 -15.95 6.33 -15.73
C PHE A 39 -14.77 5.76 -16.54
N ILE A 40 -14.34 6.47 -17.60
CA ILE A 40 -13.15 6.09 -18.38
C ILE A 40 -11.90 6.07 -17.49
N VAL A 41 -11.69 7.10 -16.67
CA VAL A 41 -10.53 7.16 -15.77
C VAL A 41 -10.52 5.97 -14.81
N VAL A 42 -11.63 5.65 -14.16
CA VAL A 42 -11.74 4.50 -13.26
C VAL A 42 -11.43 3.18 -13.98
N LEU A 43 -11.88 3.04 -15.23
CA LEU A 43 -11.61 1.84 -16.04
C LEU A 43 -10.13 1.72 -16.44
N PHE A 44 -9.46 2.84 -16.75
CA PHE A 44 -8.08 2.85 -17.25
C PHE A 44 -7.02 2.95 -16.15
N VAL A 45 -7.33 3.47 -14.96
CA VAL A 45 -6.38 3.55 -13.83
C VAL A 45 -5.73 2.20 -13.49
N PRO A 46 -6.46 1.06 -13.44
CA PRO A 46 -5.85 -0.25 -13.27
C PRO A 46 -4.84 -0.61 -14.37
N LEU A 47 -5.15 -0.26 -15.63
CA LEU A 47 -4.26 -0.50 -16.77
C LEU A 47 -2.98 0.33 -16.67
N LEU A 48 -3.06 1.57 -16.20
CA LEU A 48 -1.89 2.43 -15.95
C LEU A 48 -0.97 1.86 -14.87
N ASN A 49 -1.51 1.11 -13.90
CA ASN A 49 -0.74 0.46 -12.84
C ASN A 49 -0.27 -0.96 -13.21
N ALA A 50 -0.85 -1.59 -14.25
CA ALA A 50 -0.52 -2.93 -14.68
C ALA A 50 0.97 -3.15 -15.01
N PRO A 51 1.71 -2.20 -15.63
CA PRO A 51 3.15 -2.37 -15.89
C PRO A 51 3.96 -2.66 -14.64
N MET A 52 3.67 -2.01 -13.50
CA MET A 52 4.35 -2.25 -12.23
C MET A 52 4.02 -3.64 -11.67
N PHE A 53 2.77 -4.09 -11.84
CA PHE A 53 2.37 -5.44 -11.46
C PHE A 53 3.06 -6.51 -12.33
N LEU A 54 3.10 -6.31 -13.65
CA LEU A 54 3.81 -7.17 -14.60
C LEU A 54 5.31 -7.22 -14.28
N PHE A 55 5.92 -6.08 -13.94
CA PHE A 55 7.31 -6.01 -13.51
C PHE A 55 7.55 -6.86 -12.27
N GLY A 56 6.71 -6.73 -11.24
CA GLY A 56 6.77 -7.57 -10.05
C GLY A 56 6.65 -9.07 -10.35
N MET A 57 5.73 -9.45 -11.24
CA MET A 57 5.59 -10.85 -11.67
C MET A 57 6.80 -11.36 -12.47
N ALA A 58 7.36 -10.53 -13.36
CA ALA A 58 8.56 -10.88 -14.11
C ALA A 58 9.78 -11.05 -13.17
N ALA A 59 9.93 -10.16 -12.18
CA ALA A 59 10.96 -10.24 -11.16
C ALA A 59 10.81 -11.52 -10.31
N ALA A 60 9.59 -11.85 -9.91
CA ALA A 60 9.28 -13.08 -9.16
C ALA A 60 9.58 -14.35 -9.99
N LYS A 61 9.17 -14.40 -11.26
CA LYS A 61 9.47 -15.52 -12.17
C LYS A 61 10.96 -15.74 -12.39
N ARG A 62 11.74 -14.65 -12.41
CA ARG A 62 13.21 -14.69 -12.53
C ARG A 62 13.93 -15.00 -11.22
N GLY A 63 13.19 -15.17 -10.11
CA GLY A 63 13.79 -15.46 -8.81
C GLY A 63 14.65 -14.33 -8.23
N GLN A 64 14.44 -13.07 -8.66
CA GLN A 64 15.33 -11.93 -8.34
C GLN A 64 15.50 -11.63 -6.84
N PHE A 65 14.59 -12.14 -6.01
CA PHE A 65 14.59 -11.93 -4.55
C PHE A 65 14.84 -13.22 -3.75
N LEU A 66 15.22 -14.33 -4.41
CA LEU A 66 15.44 -15.63 -3.74
C LEU A 66 16.79 -15.72 -3.02
N HIS A 67 17.80 -14.99 -3.48
CA HIS A 67 19.16 -15.00 -2.91
C HIS A 67 19.63 -13.59 -2.49
N PRO A 68 19.03 -13.00 -1.44
CA PRO A 68 19.25 -11.58 -1.14
C PRO A 68 20.71 -11.21 -0.82
N SER A 69 21.47 -12.12 -0.20
CA SER A 69 22.86 -11.87 0.18
C SER A 69 23.82 -11.81 -1.02
N GLN A 70 23.51 -12.51 -2.11
CA GLN A 70 24.35 -12.56 -3.32
C GLN A 70 24.10 -11.36 -4.24
N GLU A 71 22.86 -10.89 -4.32
CA GLU A 71 22.44 -9.79 -5.20
C GLU A 71 22.48 -8.41 -4.52
N SER A 72 23.08 -8.30 -3.33
CA SER A 72 22.98 -7.11 -2.49
C SER A 72 23.50 -5.83 -3.16
N ARG A 73 24.60 -5.92 -3.93
CA ARG A 73 25.14 -4.79 -4.71
C ARG A 73 24.16 -4.30 -5.79
N ARG A 74 23.41 -5.21 -6.41
CA ARG A 74 22.38 -4.87 -7.38
C ARG A 74 21.24 -4.13 -6.67
N TYR A 75 20.78 -4.62 -5.53
CA TYR A 75 19.73 -3.95 -4.76
C TYR A 75 20.13 -2.53 -4.37
N LEU A 76 21.37 -2.31 -3.93
CA LEU A 76 21.85 -0.97 -3.61
C LEU A 76 21.83 -0.04 -4.83
N ARG A 77 22.26 -0.51 -6.02
CA ARG A 77 22.22 0.30 -7.25
C ARG A 77 20.81 0.75 -7.60
N TRP A 78 19.83 -0.15 -7.49
CA TRP A 78 18.43 0.20 -7.75
C TRP A 78 17.79 1.01 -6.62
N ALA A 79 18.27 0.88 -5.38
CA ALA A 79 17.86 1.72 -4.25
C ALA A 79 18.24 3.21 -4.45
N LEU A 80 19.24 3.51 -5.30
CA LEU A 80 19.55 4.89 -5.70
C LEU A 80 18.42 5.56 -6.50
N LEU A 81 17.38 4.83 -6.93
CA LEU A 81 16.17 5.44 -7.45
C LEU A 81 15.37 6.21 -6.39
N VAL A 82 15.58 5.96 -5.09
CA VAL A 82 14.90 6.69 -4.01
C VAL A 82 15.20 8.19 -4.07
N PRO A 83 16.46 8.67 -4.02
CA PRO A 83 16.74 10.10 -4.13
C PRO A 83 16.28 10.69 -5.47
N VAL A 84 16.36 9.94 -6.58
CA VAL A 84 15.88 10.38 -7.90
C VAL A 84 14.36 10.59 -7.88
N GLY A 85 13.61 9.63 -7.36
CA GLY A 85 12.16 9.69 -7.26
C GLY A 85 11.68 10.77 -6.27
N LEU A 86 12.40 10.99 -5.16
CA LEU A 86 12.15 12.11 -4.24
C LEU A 86 12.41 13.46 -4.94
N GLY A 87 13.50 13.58 -5.70
CA GLY A 87 13.80 14.76 -6.51
C GLY A 87 12.67 15.09 -7.47
N LEU A 88 12.23 14.10 -8.27
CA LEU A 88 11.12 14.29 -9.22
C LEU A 88 9.77 14.59 -8.55
N LYS A 89 9.53 14.09 -7.34
CA LYS A 89 8.31 14.39 -6.60
C LYS A 89 8.34 15.80 -5.98
N THR A 90 9.52 16.26 -5.55
CA THR A 90 9.70 17.58 -4.96
C THR A 90 9.70 18.69 -6.01
N THR A 91 10.10 18.42 -7.26
CA THR A 91 10.00 19.41 -8.36
C THR A 91 8.56 19.83 -8.61
N GLY A 92 7.58 18.92 -8.52
CA GLY A 92 6.15 19.28 -8.64
C GLY A 92 5.63 20.19 -7.52
N VAL A 93 6.29 20.18 -6.34
CA VAL A 93 5.98 21.09 -5.24
C VAL A 93 6.70 22.43 -5.39
N MET A 94 7.94 22.40 -5.86
CA MET A 94 8.79 23.60 -5.97
C MET A 94 8.56 24.44 -7.22
N LEU A 95 8.20 23.81 -8.36
CA LEU A 95 7.93 24.49 -9.62
C LEU A 95 6.52 25.10 -9.69
N GLY A 96 5.67 24.84 -8.70
CA GLY A 96 4.26 25.24 -8.72
C GLY A 96 3.39 24.31 -9.57
N LYS A 97 2.10 24.27 -9.24
CA LYS A 97 1.11 23.39 -9.91
C LYS A 97 0.77 23.80 -11.35
N ASP A 98 1.19 25.00 -11.76
CA ASP A 98 0.84 25.58 -13.06
C ASP A 98 1.81 25.19 -14.18
N HIS A 99 2.89 24.47 -13.87
CA HIS A 99 3.81 23.93 -14.88
C HIS A 99 3.35 22.56 -15.38
N ASP A 100 3.21 22.42 -16.70
CA ASP A 100 2.76 21.18 -17.38
C ASP A 100 3.55 19.91 -16.98
N TRP A 101 4.84 20.07 -16.64
CA TRP A 101 5.72 18.96 -16.27
C TRP A 101 5.57 18.48 -14.82
N SER A 102 4.89 19.25 -13.96
CA SER A 102 4.71 18.93 -12.54
C SER A 102 3.93 17.62 -12.33
N GLY A 103 2.92 17.38 -13.16
CA GLY A 103 2.12 16.14 -13.15
C GLY A 103 2.94 14.91 -13.55
N VAL A 104 3.73 15.03 -14.62
CA VAL A 104 4.61 13.95 -15.10
C VAL A 104 5.68 13.61 -14.06
N GLY A 105 6.32 14.62 -13.46
CA GLY A 105 7.31 14.43 -12.40
C GLY A 105 6.72 13.75 -11.16
N THR A 106 5.50 14.13 -10.77
CA THR A 106 4.80 13.53 -9.63
C THR A 106 4.43 12.07 -9.89
N LEU A 107 3.90 11.76 -11.07
CA LEU A 107 3.56 10.40 -11.45
C LEU A 107 4.83 9.54 -11.51
N LEU A 108 5.77 9.86 -12.41
CA LEU A 108 7.02 9.11 -12.61
C LEU A 108 7.83 8.98 -11.32
N GLY A 109 7.91 10.05 -10.54
CA GLY A 109 8.56 10.05 -9.23
C GLY A 109 7.93 9.00 -8.30
N GLY A 110 6.60 8.85 -8.32
CA GLY A 110 5.88 7.82 -7.58
C GLY A 110 6.27 6.38 -7.98
N GLN A 111 6.33 6.05 -9.27
CA GLN A 111 6.72 4.70 -9.68
C GLN A 111 8.20 4.41 -9.42
N LEU A 112 9.08 5.39 -9.63
CA LEU A 112 10.51 5.26 -9.31
C LEU A 112 10.73 5.10 -7.80
N LEU A 113 9.98 5.82 -6.96
CA LEU A 113 10.00 5.63 -5.51
C LEU A 113 9.53 4.23 -5.12
N ALA A 114 8.47 3.72 -5.72
CA ALA A 114 7.99 2.37 -5.43
C ALA A 114 9.07 1.30 -5.74
N LEU A 115 9.75 1.41 -6.89
CA LEU A 115 10.88 0.54 -7.22
C LEU A 115 12.07 0.74 -6.27
N GLY A 116 12.43 2.00 -6.01
CA GLY A 116 13.52 2.36 -5.11
C GLY A 116 13.30 1.80 -3.70
N TYR A 117 12.09 1.94 -3.15
CA TYR A 117 11.73 1.36 -1.85
C TYR A 117 11.78 -0.16 -1.86
N LEU A 118 11.27 -0.83 -2.92
CA LEU A 118 11.35 -2.29 -3.02
C LEU A 118 12.81 -2.78 -2.94
N TYR A 119 13.71 -2.19 -3.72
CA TYR A 119 15.12 -2.57 -3.73
C TYR A 119 15.87 -2.14 -2.47
N LEU A 120 15.51 -0.99 -1.87
CA LEU A 120 16.05 -0.57 -0.58
C LEU A 120 15.65 -1.56 0.52
N PHE A 121 14.38 -1.96 0.59
CA PHE A 121 13.93 -2.98 1.53
C PHE A 121 14.61 -4.33 1.28
N ALA A 122 14.78 -4.75 0.01
CA ALA A 122 15.51 -5.98 -0.32
C ALA A 122 16.98 -5.91 0.15
N PHE A 123 17.64 -4.76 -0.01
CA PHE A 123 19.00 -4.53 0.46
C PHE A 123 19.10 -4.58 1.99
N LEU A 124 18.19 -3.89 2.69
CA LEU A 124 18.14 -3.89 4.16
C LEU A 124 17.83 -5.30 4.70
N TYR A 125 16.94 -6.02 4.04
CA TYR A 125 16.62 -7.41 4.38
C TYR A 125 17.83 -8.34 4.20
N ALA A 126 18.63 -8.14 3.14
CA ALA A 126 19.83 -8.93 2.90
C ALA A 126 20.93 -8.77 3.96
N HIS A 127 20.99 -7.60 4.61
CA HIS A 127 22.02 -7.28 5.62
C HIS A 127 21.51 -7.37 7.07
N SER A 128 20.20 -7.50 7.27
CA SER A 128 19.65 -7.60 8.61
C SER A 128 19.70 -9.05 9.11
N SER A 129 19.98 -9.22 10.39
CA SER A 129 19.79 -10.50 11.07
C SER A 129 18.34 -10.94 11.00
N ARG A 130 18.11 -12.24 10.74
CA ARG A 130 16.76 -12.85 10.78
C ARG A 130 16.11 -12.77 12.17
N THR A 131 16.92 -12.58 13.21
CA THR A 131 16.44 -12.42 14.60
C THR A 131 16.03 -10.98 14.89
N SER A 132 16.32 -10.02 14.00
CA SER A 132 15.94 -8.62 14.16
C SER A 132 14.43 -8.47 14.36
N LEU A 133 14.05 -7.87 15.48
CA LEU A 133 12.65 -7.59 15.79
C LEU A 133 12.01 -6.72 14.70
N VAL A 134 12.77 -5.79 14.12
CA VAL A 134 12.30 -4.89 13.06
C VAL A 134 11.90 -5.70 11.82
N ILE A 135 12.77 -6.58 11.31
CA ILE A 135 12.45 -7.41 10.14
C ILE A 135 11.27 -8.33 10.41
N ARG A 136 11.22 -8.95 11.59
CA ARG A 136 10.08 -9.80 11.99
C ARG A 136 8.78 -9.03 12.05
N SER A 137 8.82 -7.76 12.47
CA SER A 137 7.65 -6.87 12.49
C SER A 137 7.15 -6.59 11.08
N PHE A 138 8.05 -6.24 10.15
CA PHE A 138 7.71 -6.04 8.74
C PHE A 138 7.16 -7.32 8.09
N GLU A 139 7.74 -8.49 8.37
CA GLU A 139 7.22 -9.77 7.90
C GLU A 139 5.80 -10.03 8.43
N ALA A 140 5.58 -9.77 9.72
CA ALA A 140 4.27 -9.97 10.35
C ALA A 140 3.21 -9.05 9.75
N VAL A 141 3.55 -7.76 9.59
CA VAL A 141 2.67 -6.77 8.95
C VAL A 141 2.36 -7.18 7.50
N GLY A 142 3.36 -7.62 6.74
CA GLY A 142 3.19 -8.05 5.35
C GLY A 142 2.33 -9.30 5.20
N ARG A 143 2.42 -10.26 6.13
CA ARG A 143 1.57 -11.47 6.17
C ARG A 143 0.11 -11.18 6.52
N MET A 144 -0.15 -10.03 7.13
CA MET A 144 -1.48 -9.56 7.52
C MET A 144 -1.84 -8.24 6.80
N SER A 145 -1.36 -8.05 5.57
CA SER A 145 -1.46 -6.77 4.86
C SER A 145 -2.91 -6.30 4.67
N LEU A 146 -3.84 -7.20 4.35
CA LEU A 146 -5.25 -6.87 4.13
C LEU A 146 -5.96 -6.59 5.45
N THR A 147 -5.71 -7.42 6.47
CA THR A 147 -6.24 -7.19 7.83
C THR A 147 -5.74 -5.85 8.36
N ASN A 148 -4.44 -5.57 8.25
CA ASN A 148 -3.86 -4.31 8.73
C ASN A 148 -4.39 -3.10 7.98
N TYR A 149 -4.56 -3.20 6.66
CA TYR A 149 -5.18 -2.14 5.87
C TYR A 149 -6.60 -1.80 6.34
N LEU A 150 -7.42 -2.82 6.61
CA LEU A 150 -8.79 -2.61 7.10
C LEU A 150 -8.82 -2.10 8.53
N MET A 151 -8.01 -2.67 9.43
CA MET A 151 -7.89 -2.20 10.80
C MET A 151 -7.41 -0.75 10.85
N GLN A 152 -6.40 -0.40 10.06
CA GLN A 152 -5.92 0.98 9.93
C GLN A 152 -7.04 1.90 9.43
N SER A 153 -7.80 1.48 8.43
CA SER A 153 -8.93 2.26 7.90
C SER A 153 -9.99 2.50 8.96
N VAL A 154 -10.38 1.47 9.71
CA VAL A 154 -11.34 1.58 10.82
C VAL A 154 -10.81 2.52 11.90
N VAL A 155 -9.56 2.34 12.31
CA VAL A 155 -8.92 3.21 13.33
C VAL A 155 -8.88 4.67 12.87
N CYS A 156 -8.48 4.93 11.61
CA CYS A 156 -8.47 6.28 11.05
C CYS A 156 -9.89 6.87 11.00
N VAL A 157 -10.89 6.11 10.55
CA VAL A 157 -12.29 6.56 10.53
C VAL A 157 -12.75 6.93 11.94
N MET A 158 -12.47 6.09 12.94
CA MET A 158 -12.83 6.36 14.33
C MET A 158 -12.09 7.57 14.93
N ILE A 159 -10.87 7.87 14.49
CA ILE A 159 -10.13 9.04 14.99
C ILE A 159 -10.59 10.32 14.29
N PHE A 160 -10.74 10.29 12.97
CA PHE A 160 -10.96 11.51 12.20
C PHE A 160 -12.44 11.88 12.10
N TYR A 161 -13.35 10.93 11.95
CA TYR A 161 -14.76 11.25 11.69
C TYR A 161 -15.51 11.70 12.95
N GLY A 162 -16.52 12.55 12.78
CA GLY A 162 -17.28 13.19 13.86
C GLY A 162 -18.00 12.22 14.80
N PHE A 163 -18.50 11.10 14.28
CA PHE A 163 -19.07 10.03 15.14
C PHE A 163 -18.03 9.27 15.97
N GLY A 164 -16.74 9.52 15.75
CA GLY A 164 -15.62 8.99 16.53
C GLY A 164 -15.00 10.09 17.42
N LEU A 165 -13.75 10.48 17.15
CA LEU A 165 -13.06 11.56 17.87
C LEU A 165 -13.11 12.92 17.13
N GLY A 166 -13.62 12.95 15.89
CA GLY A 166 -13.82 14.20 15.14
C GLY A 166 -12.54 14.99 14.87
N MET A 167 -11.39 14.34 14.68
CA MET A 167 -10.10 15.02 14.41
C MET A 167 -9.90 15.45 12.96
N PHE A 168 -10.90 15.29 12.08
CA PHE A 168 -10.79 15.63 10.66
C PHE A 168 -10.40 17.10 10.48
N GLY A 169 -9.31 17.35 9.73
CA GLY A 169 -8.80 18.70 9.46
C GLY A 169 -8.20 19.45 10.67
N LYS A 170 -8.15 18.84 11.86
CA LYS A 170 -7.67 19.50 13.10
C LYS A 170 -6.19 19.25 13.38
N LEU A 171 -5.60 18.19 12.82
CA LEU A 171 -4.19 17.85 13.02
C LEU A 171 -3.31 18.47 11.95
N GLY A 172 -2.22 19.13 12.37
CA GLY A 172 -1.15 19.57 11.47
C GLY A 172 -0.35 18.39 10.90
N VAL A 173 0.47 18.64 9.87
CA VAL A 173 1.25 17.61 9.17
C VAL A 173 2.13 16.79 10.11
N LEU A 174 2.83 17.46 11.05
CA LEU A 174 3.70 16.80 12.02
C LEU A 174 2.91 15.90 12.98
N GLN A 175 1.81 16.41 13.55
CA GLN A 175 0.96 15.66 14.47
C GLN A 175 0.30 14.47 13.78
N GLY A 176 -0.20 14.65 12.55
CA GLY A 176 -0.76 13.58 11.74
C GLY A 176 0.28 12.49 11.41
N THR A 177 1.52 12.89 11.13
CA THR A 177 2.62 11.94 10.86
C THR A 177 3.00 11.14 12.11
N LEU A 178 3.10 11.80 13.27
CA LEU A 178 3.35 11.11 14.54
C LEU A 178 2.22 10.13 14.88
N LEU A 179 0.96 10.55 14.70
CA LEU A 179 -0.19 9.68 14.89
C LEU A 179 -0.15 8.46 13.95
N ALA A 180 0.19 8.65 12.68
CA ALA A 180 0.33 7.55 11.71
C ALA A 180 1.42 6.56 12.13
N ILE A 181 2.56 7.04 12.64
CA ILE A 181 3.63 6.19 13.18
C ILE A 181 3.12 5.39 14.39
N VAL A 182 2.39 6.02 15.31
CA VAL A 182 1.81 5.35 16.47
C VAL A 182 0.83 4.25 16.04
N ILE A 183 -0.10 4.55 15.12
CA ILE A 183 -1.05 3.57 14.60
C ILE A 183 -0.30 2.40 13.96
N TYR A 184 0.72 2.68 13.14
CA TYR A 184 1.52 1.65 12.50
C TYR A 184 2.23 0.74 13.51
N ILE A 185 2.85 1.30 14.55
CA ILE A 185 3.54 0.53 15.61
C ILE A 185 2.55 -0.38 16.34
N VAL A 186 1.38 0.14 16.70
CA VAL A 186 0.33 -0.64 17.37
C VAL A 186 -0.13 -1.81 16.50
N LEU A 187 -0.37 -1.58 15.20
CA LEU A 187 -0.75 -2.64 14.26
C LEU A 187 0.38 -3.64 14.02
N ALA A 188 1.64 -3.20 14.01
CA ALA A 188 2.79 -4.07 13.87
C ALA A 188 2.97 -5.00 15.08
N ILE A 189 2.82 -4.46 16.30
CA ILE A 189 2.84 -5.25 17.54
C ILE A 189 1.65 -6.21 17.54
N GLY A 190 0.45 -5.74 17.20
CA GLY A 190 -0.75 -6.58 17.08
C GLY A 190 -0.55 -7.73 16.09
N SER A 191 0.07 -7.46 14.94
CA SER A 191 0.39 -8.47 13.93
C SER A 191 1.38 -9.52 14.46
N LEU A 192 2.43 -9.09 15.16
CA LEU A 192 3.39 -10.00 15.80
C LEU A 192 2.72 -10.91 16.82
N LEU A 193 1.89 -10.34 17.71
CA LEU A 193 1.19 -11.10 18.74
C LEU A 193 0.18 -12.08 18.13
N TRP A 194 -0.57 -11.65 17.11
CA TRP A 194 -1.51 -12.49 16.40
C TRP A 194 -0.81 -13.69 15.74
N LEU A 195 0.30 -13.45 15.04
CA LEU A 195 1.01 -14.51 14.32
C LEU A 195 1.77 -15.49 15.22
N LYS A 196 1.95 -15.18 16.51
CA LYS A 196 2.39 -16.19 17.50
C LYS A 196 1.35 -17.29 17.70
N ARG A 197 0.05 -16.97 17.55
CA ARG A 197 -1.06 -17.91 17.76
C ARG A 197 -1.66 -18.44 16.46
N PHE A 198 -1.76 -17.60 15.43
CA PHE A 198 -2.43 -17.92 14.17
C PHE A 198 -1.47 -17.85 12.98
N ARG A 199 -1.68 -18.68 11.95
CA ARG A 199 -0.79 -18.72 10.77
C ARG A 199 -1.05 -17.63 9.73
N SER A 200 -2.21 -17.00 9.77
CA SER A 200 -2.64 -15.98 8.82
C SER A 200 -3.52 -14.95 9.53
N GLY A 201 -3.64 -13.75 8.96
CA GLY A 201 -4.62 -12.79 9.43
C GLY A 201 -6.07 -13.26 9.15
N PRO A 202 -7.04 -12.73 9.92
CA PRO A 202 -8.44 -13.14 9.84
C PRO A 202 -9.06 -12.84 8.48
N ILE A 203 -8.80 -11.66 7.91
CA ILE A 203 -9.39 -11.25 6.63
C ILE A 203 -8.72 -11.99 5.47
N GLU A 204 -7.41 -12.23 5.55
CA GLU A 204 -6.70 -13.04 4.57
C GLU A 204 -7.27 -14.46 4.50
N ARG A 205 -7.69 -15.02 5.65
CA ARG A 205 -8.34 -16.33 5.69
C ARG A 205 -9.71 -16.29 5.01
N LEU A 206 -10.53 -15.27 5.28
CA LEU A 206 -11.82 -15.08 4.62
C LEU A 206 -11.65 -14.93 3.10
N LEU A 207 -10.67 -14.14 2.67
CA LEU A 207 -10.36 -13.97 1.25
C LEU A 207 -10.00 -15.31 0.61
N ARG A 208 -9.13 -16.12 1.23
CA ARG A 208 -8.75 -17.44 0.69
C ARG A 208 -9.94 -18.40 0.60
N ILE A 209 -10.87 -18.32 1.55
CA ILE A 209 -12.11 -19.12 1.50
C ILE A 209 -12.93 -18.73 0.27
N GLY A 210 -13.09 -17.43 0.01
CA GLY A 210 -13.77 -16.92 -1.18
C GLY A 210 -13.06 -17.29 -2.47
N THR A 211 -11.74 -17.08 -2.57
CA THR A 211 -10.95 -17.33 -3.79
C THR A 211 -10.88 -18.81 -4.14
N TYR A 212 -10.74 -19.70 -3.16
CA TYR A 212 -10.63 -21.13 -3.40
C TYR A 212 -11.96 -21.88 -3.30
N TRP A 213 -13.05 -21.16 -3.03
CA TRP A 213 -14.38 -21.72 -2.76
C TRP A 213 -14.32 -22.94 -1.83
N SER A 214 -13.49 -22.83 -0.78
CA SER A 214 -13.21 -23.92 0.15
C SER A 214 -13.14 -23.37 1.56
N TRP A 215 -13.94 -23.92 2.45
CA TRP A 215 -13.97 -23.59 3.89
C TRP A 215 -12.62 -23.75 4.59
N SER A 216 -11.72 -24.57 4.01
CA SER A 216 -10.36 -24.75 4.53
C SER A 216 -9.42 -23.58 4.20
N GLY A 217 -9.71 -22.80 3.14
CA GLY A 217 -8.86 -21.71 2.66
C GLY A 217 -7.43 -22.13 2.28
N ARG A 218 -7.18 -23.43 2.09
CA ARG A 218 -5.87 -23.96 1.68
C ARG A 218 -5.82 -24.03 0.16
N ALA A 219 -4.75 -23.49 -0.43
CA ALA A 219 -4.47 -23.71 -1.84
C ALA A 219 -4.31 -25.22 -2.09
N LYS A 220 -4.93 -25.75 -3.15
CA LYS A 220 -4.66 -27.14 -3.57
C LYS A 220 -3.15 -27.28 -3.81
N PRO A 221 -2.49 -28.31 -3.24
CA PRO A 221 -1.07 -28.50 -3.48
C PRO A 221 -0.83 -28.60 -4.99
N LYS A 222 0.11 -27.81 -5.51
CA LYS A 222 0.56 -27.98 -6.89
C LYS A 222 1.22 -29.35 -6.97
N THR A 223 0.63 -30.27 -7.73
CA THR A 223 1.24 -31.55 -8.08
C THR A 223 2.55 -31.23 -8.81
N VAL A 224 3.69 -31.45 -8.15
CA VAL A 224 4.98 -31.36 -8.81
C VAL A 224 5.03 -32.55 -9.78
N ALA A 225 5.08 -32.28 -11.08
CA ALA A 225 5.26 -33.34 -12.07
C ALA A 225 6.55 -34.10 -11.75
N PRO A 226 6.55 -35.45 -11.80
CA PRO A 226 7.74 -36.22 -11.49
C PRO A 226 8.90 -35.78 -12.40
N SER A 227 10.05 -35.50 -11.78
CA SER A 227 11.29 -35.23 -12.49
C SER A 227 11.58 -36.41 -13.41
N VAL A 228 11.60 -36.18 -14.71
CA VAL A 228 12.08 -37.16 -15.68
C VAL A 228 13.55 -37.42 -15.35
N THR A 229 13.80 -38.54 -14.67
CA THR A 229 15.13 -39.14 -14.56
C THR A 229 15.60 -39.42 -15.98
N THR A 230 16.51 -38.58 -16.49
CA THR A 230 17.34 -38.93 -17.63
C THR A 230 18.18 -40.14 -17.20
N ILE A 231 17.84 -41.30 -17.74
CA ILE A 231 18.65 -42.50 -17.64
C ILE A 231 19.86 -42.28 -18.54
N ASP A 232 21.04 -42.27 -17.95
CA ASP A 232 22.32 -42.33 -18.67
C ASP A 232 22.36 -43.61 -19.52
N SER A 233 22.73 -43.45 -20.78
CA SER A 233 23.25 -44.52 -21.65
C SER A 233 24.32 -43.96 -22.57
#